data_AF-R1ERJ9-F1
#
_entry.id   AF-R1ERJ9-F1
#
_cell.length_a   1.000
_cell.length_b   1.000
_cell.length_c   1.000
_cell.angle_alpha   90.00
_cell.angle_beta   90.00
_cell.angle_gamma   90.00
#
_symmetry.space_group_name_H-M   'P 1'
#
loop_
_entity.id
_entity.type
_entity.pdbx_description
1 polymer ?
#
loop_
_entity_poly.entity_id
_entity_poly.type
_entity_poly.pdbx_seq_one_letter_code
_entity_poly.pdbx_strand_id
1 'polypeptide(L)'
;MRHVPTESDSAVELRVRLRKSAAKRLAAVNAGRPKKAVRDYATDSDIRAWTSDLFRLDGRGVINVWAPFSMVAVVTIAWTPIVMHFFDADSETCSALSNAEGAFRLQLTALSFLLVFRLNRAATRHWEARQLCGWMMIHCRDLAMSSVAAHASAPGDFSAETRDRLCEVAVGFPVAFMLHVWGPAQSARRADLFESMCYNIFDAPTMELLSSAAHRPLAMVEHAQAVLASQFLSGSARDNVAMAQLYASLLHSAKGLGQPLGGCERIQGTPLPYAFVVHLRSFLLLVLCGIPVVYACDWRWATIPLSLLVAFGLLGIEAASVECERPFSPTPTKNDHDVEKFCGVLSREVTEMLERAAASTASAEPQGSPRD
;
A
#
# COMPACT_ATOMS: atom_id res chain seq x y z
N MET A 1 7.89 -21.66 16.42
CA MET A 1 7.06 -22.83 16.75
C MET A 1 5.82 -22.77 15.88
N ARG A 2 5.65 -23.71 14.94
CA ARG A 2 4.42 -23.87 14.16
C ARG A 2 3.30 -24.19 15.12
N HIS A 3 2.48 -23.20 15.44
CA HIS A 3 1.33 -23.41 16.31
C HIS A 3 0.12 -23.59 15.40
N VAL A 4 -0.06 -24.81 14.92
CA VAL A 4 -1.28 -25.23 14.22
C VAL A 4 -2.44 -25.16 15.22
N PRO A 5 -3.63 -24.64 14.85
CA PRO A 5 -4.81 -24.67 15.72
C PRO A 5 -5.15 -26.11 16.10
N THR A 6 -5.41 -26.38 17.39
CA THR A 6 -5.86 -27.71 17.84
C THR A 6 -7.36 -27.88 17.56
N GLU A 7 -7.85 -29.12 17.37
CA GLU A 7 -9.30 -29.41 17.16
C GLU A 7 -10.21 -28.82 18.25
N SER A 8 -9.69 -28.56 19.46
CA SER A 8 -10.41 -27.88 20.54
C SER A 8 -10.71 -26.40 20.25
N ASP A 9 -9.89 -25.73 19.44
CA ASP A 9 -10.05 -24.31 19.10
C ASP A 9 -11.10 -24.11 17.99
N SER A 10 -11.37 -25.11 17.15
CA SER A 10 -12.43 -25.06 16.11
C SER A 10 -13.84 -25.18 16.66
N ALA A 11 -14.02 -25.73 17.87
CA ALA A 11 -15.32 -25.79 18.56
C ALA A 11 -15.75 -24.45 19.18
N VAL A 12 -14.82 -23.48 19.25
CA VAL A 12 -15.05 -22.15 19.81
C VAL A 12 -15.55 -21.22 18.71
N GLU A 13 -16.63 -20.48 18.99
CA GLU A 13 -17.21 -19.52 18.04
C GLU A 13 -16.17 -18.54 17.50
N LEU A 14 -16.24 -18.26 16.19
CA LEU A 14 -15.29 -17.41 15.46
C LEU A 14 -15.01 -16.08 16.17
N ARG A 15 -16.04 -15.43 16.74
CA ARG A 15 -15.90 -14.16 17.48
C ARG A 15 -14.91 -14.25 18.65
N VAL A 16 -14.94 -15.35 19.40
CA VAL A 16 -14.04 -15.58 20.54
C VAL A 16 -12.63 -15.85 20.05
N ARG A 17 -12.48 -16.62 18.96
CA ARG A 17 -11.19 -16.88 18.33
C ARG A 17 -10.54 -15.58 17.87
N LEU A 18 -11.27 -14.77 17.08
CA LEU A 18 -10.80 -13.47 16.58
C LEU A 18 -10.38 -12.54 17.71
N ARG A 19 -11.15 -12.46 18.79
CA ARG A 19 -10.84 -11.64 19.97
C ARG A 19 -9.56 -12.10 20.68
N LYS A 20 -9.42 -13.40 20.94
CA LYS A 20 -8.24 -13.97 21.61
C LYS A 20 -6.95 -13.75 20.80
N SER A 21 -7.03 -13.84 19.47
CA SER A 21 -5.86 -13.67 18.61
C SER A 21 -5.60 -12.23 18.16
N ALA A 22 -6.46 -11.27 18.50
CA ALA A 22 -6.31 -9.86 18.08
C ALA A 22 -4.97 -9.24 18.52
N ALA A 23 -4.58 -9.42 19.79
CA ALA A 23 -3.32 -8.88 20.30
C ALA A 23 -2.11 -9.50 19.59
N LYS A 24 -2.16 -10.81 19.31
CA LYS A 24 -1.09 -11.53 18.60
C LYS A 24 -0.98 -11.09 17.14
N ARG A 25 -2.11 -10.91 16.44
CA ARG A 25 -2.13 -10.35 15.07
C ARG A 25 -1.58 -8.94 15.03
N LEU A 26 -2.00 -8.08 15.95
CA LEU A 26 -1.52 -6.71 16.04
C LEU A 26 -0.03 -6.66 16.37
N ALA A 27 0.45 -7.55 17.25
CA ALA A 27 1.88 -7.69 17.54
C ALA A 27 2.65 -8.16 16.30
N ALA A 28 2.14 -9.12 15.52
CA ALA A 28 2.76 -9.56 14.28
C ALA A 28 2.86 -8.43 13.24
N VAL A 29 1.80 -7.63 13.10
CA VAL A 29 1.78 -6.42 12.28
C VAL A 29 2.84 -5.40 12.75
N ASN A 30 2.94 -5.17 14.06
CA ASN A 30 3.84 -4.16 14.61
C ASN A 30 5.31 -4.62 14.68
N ALA A 31 5.59 -5.92 14.79
CA ALA A 31 6.94 -6.47 14.93
C ALA A 31 7.80 -6.22 13.68
N GLY A 32 7.18 -6.05 12.50
CA GLY A 32 7.87 -5.71 11.26
C GLY A 32 8.09 -4.22 11.03
N ARG A 33 7.65 -3.33 11.94
CA ARG A 33 7.50 -1.90 11.64
C ARG A 33 8.57 -1.03 12.32
N PRO A 34 9.30 -0.18 11.57
CA PRO A 34 9.98 0.96 12.18
C PRO A 34 8.92 1.99 12.61
N LYS A 35 8.84 2.31 13.92
CA LYS A 35 7.85 3.24 14.51
C LYS A 35 7.79 4.63 13.82
N LYS A 36 8.85 5.03 13.11
CA LYS A 36 8.94 6.31 12.36
C LYS A 36 8.24 6.29 10.99
N ALA A 37 7.76 5.15 10.51
CA ALA A 37 7.15 4.99 9.19
C ALA A 37 5.61 5.10 9.18
N VAL A 38 4.98 5.50 10.29
CA VAL A 38 3.52 5.72 10.32
C VAL A 38 3.25 7.16 9.92
N ARG A 39 2.46 7.35 8.87
CA ARG A 39 1.94 8.67 8.50
C ARG A 39 0.83 9.06 9.46
N ASP A 40 0.90 10.26 10.01
CA ASP A 40 -0.13 10.83 10.89
C ASP A 40 -0.60 12.15 10.29
N TYR A 41 -1.82 12.17 9.74
CA TYR A 41 -2.40 13.36 9.11
C TYR A 41 -2.54 14.54 10.09
N ALA A 42 -2.72 14.29 11.38
CA ALA A 42 -2.84 15.38 12.34
C ALA A 42 -1.52 16.15 12.50
N THR A 43 -0.38 15.44 12.41
CA THR A 43 0.96 16.05 12.55
C THR A 43 1.64 16.37 11.23
N ASP A 44 1.40 15.57 10.18
CA ASP A 44 2.07 15.67 8.88
C ASP A 44 1.38 16.65 7.92
N SER A 45 0.13 17.06 8.20
CA SER A 45 -0.59 18.10 7.43
C SER A 45 -0.98 19.32 8.26
N ASP A 46 -0.31 19.53 9.41
CA ASP A 46 -0.50 20.75 10.20
C ASP A 46 0.07 21.96 9.44
N ILE A 47 -0.81 22.92 9.13
CA ILE A 47 -0.46 24.17 8.45
C ILE A 47 0.54 25.02 9.26
N ARG A 48 0.78 24.73 10.53
CA ARG A 48 1.77 25.44 11.36
C ARG A 48 3.15 24.82 11.28
N ALA A 49 3.27 23.63 10.69
CA ALA A 49 4.51 22.87 10.65
C ALA A 49 5.50 23.31 9.56
N TRP A 50 5.21 24.33 8.72
CA TRP A 50 6.09 24.75 7.60
C TRP A 50 7.57 24.89 7.98
N THR A 51 7.88 25.50 9.12
CA THR A 51 9.27 25.69 9.58
C THR A 51 9.93 24.37 9.99
N SER A 52 9.19 23.50 10.67
CA SER A 52 9.63 22.14 11.00
C SER A 52 9.82 21.32 9.72
N ASP A 53 8.88 21.38 8.78
CA ASP A 53 8.91 20.61 7.55
C ASP A 53 10.05 21.03 6.65
N LEU A 54 10.41 22.31 6.61
CA LEU A 54 11.56 22.83 5.86
C LEU A 54 12.87 22.09 6.20
N PHE A 55 13.07 21.73 7.48
CA PHE A 55 14.28 21.06 7.96
C PHE A 55 14.11 19.54 8.18
N ARG A 56 12.91 18.97 7.99
CA ARG A 56 12.70 17.52 8.05
C ARG A 56 13.27 16.86 6.80
N LEU A 57 14.29 16.03 6.97
CA LEU A 57 14.85 15.17 5.91
C LEU A 57 14.16 13.81 5.82
N ASP A 58 13.52 13.37 6.90
CA ASP A 58 12.78 12.10 6.97
C ASP A 58 11.60 12.11 5.98
N GLY A 59 11.51 11.08 5.12
CA GLY A 59 10.40 10.89 4.19
C GLY A 59 10.47 11.69 2.88
N ARG A 60 11.48 12.55 2.68
CA ARG A 60 11.66 13.31 1.42
C ARG A 60 12.26 12.49 0.27
N GLY A 61 12.67 11.24 0.52
CA GLY A 61 13.38 10.42 -0.46
C GLY A 61 14.78 10.96 -0.81
N VAL A 62 15.33 11.91 -0.04
CA VAL A 62 16.65 12.54 -0.30
C VAL A 62 17.77 11.50 -0.31
N ILE A 63 17.61 10.41 0.47
CA ILE A 63 18.53 9.27 0.47
C ILE A 63 18.57 8.52 -0.87
N ASN A 64 17.58 8.67 -1.74
CA ASN A 64 17.61 8.05 -3.07
C ASN A 64 18.37 8.92 -4.09
N VAL A 65 18.62 10.19 -3.77
CA VAL A 65 19.23 11.19 -4.68
C VAL A 65 20.48 11.85 -4.11
N TRP A 66 21.00 11.42 -2.96
CA TRP A 66 22.22 11.99 -2.38
C TRP A 66 23.44 11.82 -3.30
N ALA A 67 23.57 10.66 -3.96
CA ALA A 67 24.67 10.39 -4.87
C ALA A 67 24.70 11.37 -6.06
N PRO A 68 23.62 11.52 -6.86
CA PRO A 68 23.62 12.52 -7.93
C PRO A 68 23.75 13.95 -7.41
N PHE A 69 23.14 14.29 -6.26
CA PHE A 69 23.31 15.61 -5.65
C PHE A 69 24.77 15.89 -5.28
N SER A 70 25.46 14.92 -4.67
CA SER A 70 26.87 15.02 -4.30
C SER A 70 27.78 15.21 -5.52
N MET A 71 27.46 14.56 -6.65
CA MET A 71 28.19 14.73 -7.90
C MET A 71 28.06 16.16 -8.43
N VAL A 72 26.84 16.72 -8.45
CA VAL A 72 26.61 18.11 -8.86
C VAL A 72 27.34 19.07 -7.91
N ALA A 73 27.32 18.79 -6.60
CA ALA A 73 28.03 19.59 -5.62
C ALA A 73 29.55 19.61 -5.85
N VAL A 74 30.15 18.44 -6.10
CA VAL A 74 31.58 18.32 -6.40
C VAL A 74 31.93 19.09 -7.67
N VAL A 75 31.16 18.91 -8.75
CA VAL A 75 31.39 19.64 -10.02
C VAL A 75 31.29 21.16 -9.80
N THR A 76 30.26 21.60 -9.08
CA THR A 76 30.04 23.03 -8.79
C THR A 76 31.17 23.62 -7.95
N ILE A 77 31.55 22.95 -6.85
CA ILE A 77 32.59 23.43 -5.92
C ILE A 77 33.98 23.38 -6.57
N ALA A 78 34.24 22.43 -7.46
CA ALA A 78 35.51 22.35 -8.20
C ALA A 78 35.58 23.38 -9.33
N TRP A 79 34.51 23.56 -10.10
CA TRP A 79 34.52 24.40 -11.30
C TRP A 79 34.47 25.90 -10.98
N THR A 80 33.66 26.33 -10.03
CA THR A 80 33.50 27.77 -9.73
C THR A 80 34.82 28.46 -9.36
N PRO A 81 35.67 27.93 -8.47
CA PRO A 81 36.96 28.55 -8.15
C PRO A 81 37.93 28.58 -9.34
N ILE A 82 37.91 27.54 -10.20
CA ILE A 82 38.72 27.50 -11.42
C ILE A 82 38.34 28.67 -12.33
N VAL A 83 37.04 28.89 -12.55
CA VAL A 83 36.57 30.02 -13.34
C VAL A 83 36.98 31.35 -12.71
N MET A 84 36.79 31.51 -11.40
CA MET A 84 37.14 32.76 -10.71
C MET A 84 38.64 33.09 -10.72
N HIS A 85 39.52 32.08 -10.79
CA HIS A 85 40.97 32.27 -10.72
C HIS A 85 41.64 32.37 -12.08
N PHE A 86 41.17 31.60 -13.06
CA PHE A 86 41.84 31.48 -14.37
C PHE A 86 41.17 32.30 -15.48
N PHE A 87 39.91 32.72 -15.31
CA PHE A 87 39.16 33.40 -16.35
C PHE A 87 38.66 34.75 -15.85
N ASP A 88 39.17 35.82 -16.45
CA ASP A 88 38.59 37.14 -16.28
C ASP A 88 37.20 37.19 -16.95
N ALA A 89 36.36 38.11 -16.45
CA ALA A 89 34.99 38.26 -16.93
C ALA A 89 34.92 38.55 -18.45
N ASP A 90 35.92 39.26 -18.98
CA ASP A 90 36.00 39.64 -20.39
C ASP A 90 36.72 38.60 -21.27
N SER A 91 37.03 37.41 -20.73
CA SER A 91 37.68 36.35 -21.51
C SER A 91 36.78 35.81 -22.62
N GLU A 92 37.37 35.44 -23.77
CA GLU A 92 36.65 34.82 -24.89
C GLU A 92 35.88 33.56 -24.45
N THR A 93 36.44 32.80 -23.50
CA THR A 93 35.79 31.62 -22.92
C THR A 93 34.53 31.98 -22.16
N CYS A 94 34.53 33.04 -21.34
CA CYS A 94 33.34 33.48 -20.62
C CYS A 94 32.25 33.99 -21.58
N SER A 95 32.63 34.72 -22.63
CA SER A 95 31.69 35.12 -23.70
C SER A 95 31.06 33.92 -24.40
N ALA A 96 31.85 32.89 -24.74
CA ALA A 96 31.34 31.67 -25.35
C ALA A 96 30.37 30.89 -24.43
N LEU A 97 30.67 30.83 -23.12
CA LEU A 97 29.79 30.19 -22.13
C LEU A 97 28.49 30.97 -21.93
N SER A 98 28.56 32.31 -21.84
CA SER A 98 27.37 33.15 -21.72
C SER A 98 26.46 33.02 -22.95
N ASN A 99 27.03 32.88 -24.15
CA ASN A 99 26.26 32.58 -25.37
C ASN A 99 25.54 31.23 -25.31
N ALA A 100 26.06 30.25 -24.56
CA ALA A 100 25.44 28.94 -24.38
C ALA A 100 24.26 28.96 -23.38
N GLU A 101 24.10 30.01 -22.57
CA GLU A 101 23.01 30.12 -21.60
C GLU A 101 21.63 29.97 -22.24
N GLY A 102 21.42 30.56 -23.42
CA GLY A 102 20.13 30.49 -24.11
C GLY A 102 19.71 29.05 -24.41
N ALA A 103 20.64 28.22 -24.87
CA ALA A 103 20.40 26.80 -25.11
C ALA A 103 20.15 26.05 -23.80
N PHE A 104 20.88 26.38 -22.74
CA PHE A 104 20.73 25.76 -21.43
C PHE A 104 19.39 26.09 -20.76
N ARG A 105 18.89 27.32 -20.91
CA ARG A 105 17.55 27.73 -20.46
C ARG A 105 16.45 26.89 -21.11
N LEU A 106 16.57 26.61 -22.41
CA LEU A 106 15.62 25.75 -23.11
C LEU A 106 15.66 24.31 -22.57
N GLN A 107 16.86 23.77 -22.34
CA GLN A 107 17.03 22.43 -21.78
C GLN A 107 16.45 22.32 -20.36
N LEU A 108 16.70 23.30 -19.50
CA LEU A 108 16.14 23.36 -18.13
C LEU A 108 14.61 23.41 -18.15
N THR A 109 14.04 24.18 -19.06
CA THR A 109 12.57 24.28 -19.24
C THR A 109 11.99 22.93 -19.66
N ALA A 110 12.58 22.29 -20.67
CA ALA A 110 12.18 20.96 -21.12
C ALA A 110 12.32 19.90 -20.01
N LEU A 111 13.44 19.91 -19.28
CA LEU A 111 13.70 19.00 -18.17
C LEU A 111 12.67 19.14 -17.05
N SER A 112 12.35 20.38 -16.67
CA SER A 112 11.35 20.66 -15.63
C SER A 112 9.99 20.07 -16.01
N PHE A 113 9.59 20.22 -17.27
CA PHE A 113 8.35 19.67 -17.79
C PHE A 113 8.35 18.13 -17.80
N LEU A 114 9.44 17.50 -18.22
CA LEU A 114 9.58 16.04 -18.20
C LEU A 114 9.52 15.46 -16.77
N LEU A 115 10.13 16.15 -15.79
CA LEU A 115 10.08 15.76 -14.38
C LEU A 115 8.66 15.85 -13.81
N VAL A 116 7.94 16.94 -14.10
CA VAL A 116 6.54 17.09 -13.67
C VAL A 116 5.66 15.99 -14.28
N PHE A 117 5.85 15.67 -15.56
CA PHE A 117 5.12 14.56 -16.17
C PHE A 117 5.42 13.21 -15.54
N ARG A 118 6.69 12.93 -15.23
CA ARG A 118 7.06 11.73 -14.51
C ARG A 118 6.38 11.66 -13.15
N LEU A 119 6.44 12.75 -12.38
CA LEU A 119 5.79 12.83 -11.08
C LEU A 119 4.28 12.58 -11.20
N ASN A 120 3.63 13.18 -12.19
CA ASN A 120 2.19 13.00 -12.41
C ASN A 120 1.85 11.53 -12.72
N ARG A 121 2.63 10.85 -13.57
CA ARG A 121 2.43 9.43 -13.88
C ARG A 121 2.60 8.55 -12.64
N ALA A 122 3.62 8.84 -11.82
CA ALA A 122 3.83 8.14 -10.55
C ALA A 122 2.69 8.43 -9.54
N ALA A 123 2.22 9.68 -9.47
CA ALA A 123 1.13 10.08 -8.59
C ALA A 123 -0.20 9.41 -8.96
N THR A 124 -0.55 9.32 -10.24
CA THR A 124 -1.75 8.60 -10.71
C THR A 124 -1.69 7.13 -10.27
N ARG A 125 -0.54 6.49 -10.46
CA ARG A 125 -0.32 5.10 -10.03
C ARG A 125 -0.44 4.93 -8.51
N HIS A 126 0.13 5.87 -7.75
CA HIS A 126 0.02 5.89 -6.29
C HIS A 126 -1.42 6.02 -5.81
N TRP A 127 -2.19 6.91 -6.45
CA TRP A 127 -3.60 7.15 -6.16
C TRP A 127 -4.49 5.98 -6.57
N GLU A 128 -4.22 5.34 -7.72
CA GLU A 128 -4.92 4.14 -8.17
C GLU A 128 -4.74 2.98 -7.18
N ALA A 129 -3.51 2.75 -6.70
CA ALA A 129 -3.24 1.76 -5.66
C ALA A 129 -4.09 2.00 -4.40
N ARG A 130 -4.22 3.27 -3.97
CA ARG A 130 -5.03 3.63 -2.81
C ARG A 130 -6.52 3.33 -3.02
N GLN A 131 -7.03 3.61 -4.21
CA GLN A 131 -8.43 3.33 -4.58
C GLN A 131 -8.70 1.83 -4.60
N LEU A 132 -7.81 1.03 -5.20
CA LEU A 132 -7.95 -0.43 -5.25
C LEU A 132 -7.94 -1.05 -3.85
N CYS A 133 -7.09 -0.59 -2.94
CA CYS A 133 -7.16 -1.01 -1.53
C CYS A 133 -8.50 -0.62 -0.86
N GLY A 134 -9.07 0.52 -1.26
CA GLY A 134 -10.42 0.93 -0.83
C GLY A 134 -11.50 -0.03 -1.31
N TRP A 135 -11.49 -0.40 -2.59
CA TRP A 135 -12.42 -1.37 -3.18
C TRP A 135 -12.29 -2.75 -2.54
N MET A 136 -11.07 -3.21 -2.26
CA MET A 136 -10.84 -4.44 -1.50
C MET A 136 -11.55 -4.40 -0.14
N MET A 137 -11.36 -3.32 0.63
CA MET A 137 -11.99 -3.16 1.95
C MET A 137 -13.52 -3.18 1.86
N ILE A 138 -14.09 -2.54 0.83
CA ILE A 138 -15.54 -2.53 0.59
C ILE A 138 -16.04 -3.96 0.38
N HIS A 139 -15.44 -4.71 -0.55
CA HIS A 139 -15.88 -6.08 -0.83
C HIS A 139 -15.69 -7.04 0.36
N CYS A 140 -14.61 -6.90 1.15
CA CYS A 140 -14.44 -7.67 2.38
C CYS A 140 -15.56 -7.35 3.40
N ARG A 141 -15.91 -6.07 3.57
CA ARG A 141 -17.01 -5.65 4.46
C ARG A 141 -18.34 -6.18 3.97
N ASP A 142 -18.65 -6.02 2.69
CA ASP A 142 -19.91 -6.46 2.11
C ASP A 142 -20.10 -7.96 2.25
N LEU A 143 -19.02 -8.74 2.07
CA LEU A 143 -19.03 -10.19 2.26
C LEU A 143 -19.36 -10.57 3.72
N ALA A 144 -18.68 -9.95 4.69
CA ALA A 144 -18.91 -10.23 6.11
C ALA A 144 -20.28 -9.71 6.60
N MET A 145 -20.67 -8.51 6.21
CA MET A 145 -21.95 -7.92 6.62
C MET A 145 -23.12 -8.73 6.07
N SER A 146 -23.08 -9.08 4.78
CA SER A 146 -24.15 -9.85 4.13
C SER A 146 -24.23 -11.27 4.70
N SER A 147 -23.11 -11.91 5.04
CA SER A 147 -23.13 -13.25 5.64
C SER A 147 -23.71 -13.24 7.06
N VAL A 148 -23.36 -12.23 7.87
CA VAL A 148 -23.90 -12.06 9.22
C VAL A 148 -25.39 -11.75 9.18
N ALA A 149 -25.82 -10.84 8.31
CA ALA A 149 -27.23 -10.47 8.16
C ALA A 149 -28.09 -11.64 7.63
N ALA A 150 -27.55 -12.43 6.69
CA ALA A 150 -28.20 -13.61 6.17
C ALA A 150 -28.50 -14.63 7.27
N HIS A 151 -27.49 -14.98 8.06
CA HIS A 151 -27.65 -15.92 9.16
C HIS A 151 -28.63 -15.41 10.21
N ALA A 152 -28.59 -14.13 10.56
CA ALA A 152 -29.49 -13.54 11.53
C ALA A 152 -30.96 -13.54 11.06
N SER A 153 -31.19 -13.36 9.75
CA SER A 153 -32.55 -13.26 9.19
C SER A 153 -33.19 -14.62 8.90
N ALA A 154 -32.38 -15.61 8.50
CA ALA A 154 -32.86 -16.96 8.19
C ALA A 154 -31.87 -18.04 8.68
N PRO A 155 -31.77 -18.27 10.01
CA PRO A 155 -30.80 -19.20 10.59
C PRO A 155 -30.93 -20.65 10.08
N GLY A 156 -32.14 -21.05 9.66
CA GLY A 156 -32.42 -22.38 9.10
C GLY A 156 -31.98 -22.53 7.64
N ASP A 157 -32.07 -21.46 6.85
CA ASP A 157 -31.72 -21.47 5.42
C ASP A 157 -30.26 -21.06 5.17
N PHE A 158 -29.63 -20.37 6.13
CA PHE A 158 -28.25 -19.92 6.06
C PHE A 158 -27.47 -20.33 7.31
N SER A 159 -26.54 -21.28 7.16
CA SER A 159 -25.85 -21.89 8.29
C SER A 159 -24.87 -20.93 9.00
N ALA A 160 -24.69 -21.14 10.30
CA ALA A 160 -23.68 -20.42 11.09
C ALA A 160 -22.26 -20.72 10.60
N GLU A 161 -22.02 -21.94 10.11
CA GLU A 161 -20.73 -22.34 9.54
C GLU A 161 -20.40 -21.53 8.28
N THR A 162 -21.34 -21.43 7.33
CA THR A 162 -21.16 -20.60 6.12
C THR A 162 -20.89 -19.15 6.48
N ARG A 163 -21.63 -18.57 7.44
CA ARG A 163 -21.34 -17.22 7.94
C ARG A 163 -19.89 -17.10 8.38
N ASP A 164 -19.44 -18.01 9.24
CA ASP A 164 -18.11 -17.96 9.83
C ASP A 164 -17.04 -18.12 8.76
N ARG A 165 -17.16 -19.07 7.84
CA ARG A 165 -16.22 -19.25 6.71
C ARG A 165 -16.09 -18.00 5.84
N LEU A 166 -17.19 -17.30 5.55
CA LEU A 166 -17.14 -16.07 4.75
C LEU A 166 -16.50 -14.91 5.53
N CYS A 167 -16.76 -14.82 6.85
CA CYS A 167 -16.08 -13.88 7.72
C CYS A 167 -14.57 -14.17 7.85
N GLU A 168 -14.17 -15.45 7.89
CA GLU A 168 -12.76 -15.87 7.86
C GLU A 168 -12.08 -15.36 6.58
N VAL A 169 -12.70 -15.53 5.42
CA VAL A 169 -12.19 -14.99 4.14
C VAL A 169 -12.12 -13.47 4.17
N ALA A 170 -13.15 -12.78 4.68
CA ALA A 170 -13.16 -11.32 4.76
C ALA A 170 -11.98 -10.76 5.59
N VAL A 171 -11.55 -11.47 6.64
CA VAL A 171 -10.40 -11.05 7.47
C VAL A 171 -9.07 -11.56 6.92
N GLY A 172 -9.02 -12.77 6.36
CA GLY A 172 -7.79 -13.37 5.83
C GLY A 172 -7.38 -12.83 4.46
N PHE A 173 -8.33 -12.42 3.62
CA PHE A 173 -8.05 -11.91 2.27
C PHE A 173 -7.09 -10.71 2.27
N PRO A 174 -7.29 -9.66 3.09
CA PRO A 174 -6.34 -8.55 3.19
C PRO A 174 -4.92 -8.99 3.55
N VAL A 175 -4.78 -10.00 4.41
CA VAL A 175 -3.48 -10.54 4.82
C VAL A 175 -2.80 -11.24 3.65
N ALA A 176 -3.53 -12.11 2.94
CA ALA A 176 -3.02 -12.78 1.73
C ALA A 176 -2.68 -11.77 0.65
N PHE A 177 -3.55 -10.80 0.40
CA PHE A 177 -3.38 -9.72 -0.57
C PHE A 177 -2.10 -8.92 -0.30
N MET A 178 -1.91 -8.47 0.95
CA MET A 178 -0.74 -7.71 1.35
C MET A 178 0.57 -8.48 1.10
N LEU A 179 0.64 -9.73 1.57
CA LEU A 179 1.81 -10.58 1.40
C LEU A 179 2.09 -10.95 -0.06
N HIS A 180 1.05 -10.98 -0.89
CA HIS A 180 1.16 -11.21 -2.32
C HIS A 180 1.75 -9.99 -3.04
N VAL A 181 1.20 -8.80 -2.78
CA VAL A 181 1.64 -7.55 -3.42
C VAL A 181 3.07 -7.16 -3.00
N TRP A 182 3.54 -7.58 -1.83
CA TRP A 182 4.94 -7.43 -1.42
C TRP A 182 5.94 -8.30 -2.21
N GLY A 183 5.47 -9.26 -3.00
CA GLY A 183 6.26 -10.02 -3.96
C GLY A 183 6.80 -11.38 -3.48
N PRO A 184 7.13 -12.29 -4.41
CA PRO A 184 7.40 -13.71 -4.12
C PRO A 184 8.67 -13.96 -3.30
N ALA A 185 9.74 -13.17 -3.51
CA ALA A 185 11.00 -13.31 -2.78
C ALA A 185 10.84 -13.06 -1.27
N GLN A 186 9.83 -12.28 -0.88
CA GLN A 186 9.52 -12.00 0.52
C GLN A 186 8.39 -12.85 1.07
N SER A 187 7.42 -13.22 0.22
CA SER A 187 6.33 -14.14 0.60
C SER A 187 6.86 -15.49 1.10
N ALA A 188 7.93 -16.02 0.50
CA ALA A 188 8.58 -17.25 0.95
C ALA A 188 9.34 -17.10 2.30
N ARG A 189 10.04 -15.97 2.51
CA ARG A 189 10.69 -15.65 3.80
C ARG A 189 9.69 -15.33 4.92
N ARG A 190 8.45 -15.01 4.57
CA ARG A 190 7.37 -14.59 5.46
C ARG A 190 6.21 -15.59 5.47
N ALA A 191 6.43 -16.87 5.11
CA ALA A 191 5.40 -17.90 5.22
C ALA A 191 4.89 -18.03 6.67
N ASP A 192 5.82 -18.03 7.64
CA ASP A 192 5.51 -17.95 9.07
C ASP A 192 4.71 -16.69 9.45
N LEU A 193 4.89 -15.60 8.70
CA LEU A 193 4.16 -14.35 8.93
C LEU A 193 2.68 -14.50 8.53
N PHE A 194 2.37 -15.15 7.41
CA PHE A 194 0.99 -15.46 7.03
C PHE A 194 0.30 -16.28 8.13
N GLU A 195 0.94 -17.35 8.59
CA GLU A 195 0.39 -18.18 9.68
C GLU A 195 0.21 -17.40 10.97
N SER A 196 1.18 -16.55 11.32
CA SER A 196 1.10 -15.72 12.53
C SER A 196 -0.03 -14.68 12.47
N MET A 197 -0.26 -14.08 11.29
CA MET A 197 -1.31 -13.07 11.08
C MET A 197 -2.69 -13.69 10.90
N CYS A 198 -2.77 -14.91 10.38
CA CYS A 198 -4.01 -15.69 10.27
C CYS A 198 -4.28 -16.59 11.48
N TYR A 199 -3.54 -16.41 12.58
CA TYR A 199 -3.66 -17.25 13.77
C TYR A 199 -5.10 -17.22 14.33
N ASN A 200 -5.69 -18.42 14.46
CA ASN A 200 -7.06 -18.67 14.89
C ASN A 200 -8.14 -17.96 14.03
N ILE A 201 -7.81 -17.57 12.80
CA ILE A 201 -8.81 -17.17 11.80
C ILE A 201 -9.40 -18.42 11.18
N PHE A 202 -8.56 -19.24 10.54
CA PHE A 202 -8.96 -20.46 9.85
C PHE A 202 -8.78 -21.69 10.75
N ASP A 203 -9.54 -22.75 10.47
CA ASP A 203 -9.25 -24.09 10.96
C ASP A 203 -7.99 -24.68 10.29
N ALA A 204 -7.45 -25.73 10.90
CA ALA A 204 -6.21 -26.37 10.45
C ALA A 204 -6.23 -26.78 8.96
N PRO A 205 -7.25 -27.48 8.43
CA PRO A 205 -7.23 -27.93 7.03
C PRO A 205 -7.32 -26.76 6.04
N THR A 206 -8.15 -25.74 6.31
CA THR A 206 -8.21 -24.56 5.44
C THR A 206 -6.91 -23.78 5.48
N MET A 207 -6.28 -23.69 6.66
CA MET A 207 -4.99 -23.02 6.80
C MET A 207 -3.88 -23.73 6.00
N GLU A 208 -3.85 -25.07 6.00
CA GLU A 208 -2.90 -25.87 5.21
C GLU A 208 -3.14 -25.70 3.70
N LEU A 209 -4.40 -25.72 3.26
CA LEU A 209 -4.78 -25.47 1.87
C LEU A 209 -4.35 -24.08 1.40
N LEU A 210 -4.64 -23.04 2.18
CA LEU A 210 -4.35 -21.65 1.82
C LEU A 210 -2.86 -21.30 1.92
N SER A 211 -2.12 -21.91 2.86
CA SER A 211 -0.69 -21.65 3.03
C SER A 211 0.16 -22.27 1.91
N SER A 212 -0.25 -23.46 1.44
CA SER A 212 0.38 -24.19 0.33
C SER A 212 0.02 -23.66 -1.06
N ALA A 213 -1.04 -22.86 -1.18
CA ALA A 213 -1.44 -22.26 -2.44
C ALA A 213 -0.35 -21.32 -3.01
N ALA A 214 -0.04 -21.49 -4.30
CA ALA A 214 0.87 -20.60 -5.03
C ALA A 214 0.33 -19.15 -5.09
N HIS A 215 -1.00 -19.01 -5.20
CA HIS A 215 -1.69 -17.73 -5.31
C HIS A 215 -2.72 -17.55 -4.19
N ARG A 216 -2.26 -17.31 -2.97
CA ARG A 216 -3.10 -17.29 -1.75
C ARG A 216 -4.35 -16.40 -1.82
N PRO A 217 -4.30 -15.15 -2.33
CA PRO A 217 -5.51 -14.33 -2.44
C PRO A 217 -6.60 -14.95 -3.33
N LEU A 218 -6.18 -15.62 -4.41
CA LEU A 218 -7.10 -16.24 -5.35
C LEU A 218 -7.68 -17.52 -4.75
N ALA A 219 -6.87 -18.31 -4.04
CA ALA A 219 -7.33 -19.48 -3.30
C ALA A 219 -8.37 -19.12 -2.23
N MET A 220 -8.26 -17.94 -1.59
CA MET A 220 -9.30 -17.45 -0.67
C MET A 220 -10.61 -17.09 -1.38
N VAL A 221 -10.53 -16.48 -2.56
CA VAL A 221 -11.71 -16.19 -3.39
C VAL A 221 -12.38 -17.49 -3.85
N GLU A 222 -11.59 -18.48 -4.26
CA GLU A 222 -12.06 -19.81 -4.63
C GLU A 222 -12.74 -20.52 -3.44
N HIS A 223 -12.13 -20.47 -2.25
CA HIS A 223 -12.71 -21.02 -1.03
C HIS A 223 -14.06 -20.37 -0.69
N ALA A 224 -14.17 -19.04 -0.76
CA ALA A 224 -15.45 -18.36 -0.55
C ALA A 224 -16.52 -18.79 -1.56
N GLN A 225 -16.15 -18.96 -2.83
CA GLN A 225 -17.08 -19.42 -3.86
C GLN A 225 -17.54 -20.86 -3.62
N ALA A 226 -16.65 -21.75 -3.21
CA ALA A 226 -16.98 -23.14 -2.88
C ALA A 226 -17.94 -23.21 -1.68
N VAL A 227 -17.68 -22.43 -0.63
CA VAL A 227 -18.55 -22.31 0.55
C VAL A 227 -19.94 -21.81 0.15
N LEU A 228 -20.02 -20.73 -0.65
CA LEU A 228 -21.29 -20.20 -1.12
C LEU A 228 -22.06 -21.20 -2.00
N ALA A 229 -21.37 -21.89 -2.90
CA ALA A 229 -21.99 -22.89 -3.76
C ALA A 229 -22.55 -24.06 -2.94
N SER A 230 -21.80 -24.53 -1.93
CA SER A 230 -22.28 -25.60 -1.04
C SER A 230 -23.52 -25.19 -0.25
N GLN A 231 -23.58 -23.96 0.26
CA GLN A 231 -24.75 -23.43 0.97
C GLN A 231 -25.96 -23.32 0.04
N PHE A 232 -25.77 -22.79 -1.17
CA PHE A 232 -26.86 -22.61 -2.13
C PHE A 232 -27.43 -23.94 -2.66
N LEU A 233 -26.56 -24.94 -2.85
CA LEU A 233 -26.97 -26.27 -3.30
C LEU A 233 -27.55 -27.14 -2.18
N SER A 234 -27.46 -26.70 -0.92
CA SER A 234 -28.01 -27.45 0.21
C SER A 234 -29.51 -27.16 0.42
N GLY A 235 -30.31 -28.24 0.51
CA GLY A 235 -31.70 -28.21 1.00
C GLY A 235 -32.66 -27.25 0.28
N SER A 236 -33.47 -26.55 1.08
CA SER A 236 -34.57 -25.65 0.66
C SER A 236 -34.09 -24.27 0.17
N ALA A 237 -32.80 -23.95 0.29
CA ALA A 237 -32.27 -22.64 -0.06
C ALA A 237 -32.37 -22.35 -1.58
N ARG A 238 -32.29 -23.40 -2.41
CA ARG A 238 -32.41 -23.28 -3.87
C ARG A 238 -33.80 -22.84 -4.33
N ASP A 239 -34.84 -23.27 -3.62
CA ASP A 239 -36.23 -23.02 -3.98
C ASP A 239 -36.74 -21.67 -3.43
N ASN A 240 -35.93 -21.00 -2.61
CA ASN A 240 -36.23 -19.70 -2.03
C ASN A 240 -35.61 -18.56 -2.87
N VAL A 241 -36.46 -17.74 -3.50
CA VAL A 241 -36.02 -16.59 -4.32
C VAL A 241 -35.15 -15.60 -3.54
N ALA A 242 -35.43 -15.37 -2.25
CA ALA A 242 -34.64 -14.49 -1.41
C ALA A 242 -33.22 -15.04 -1.18
N MET A 243 -33.09 -16.36 -1.03
CA MET A 243 -31.78 -17.02 -0.89
C MET A 243 -30.98 -16.98 -2.20
N ALA A 244 -31.64 -17.13 -3.35
CA ALA A 244 -30.98 -16.96 -4.65
C ALA A 244 -30.43 -15.54 -4.85
N GLN A 245 -31.20 -14.51 -4.48
CA GLN A 245 -30.74 -13.11 -4.52
C GLN A 245 -29.57 -12.86 -3.56
N LEU A 246 -29.65 -13.40 -2.34
CA LEU A 246 -28.57 -13.32 -1.36
C LEU A 246 -27.29 -13.99 -1.87
N TYR A 247 -27.39 -15.21 -2.41
CA TYR A 247 -26.26 -15.93 -3.00
C TYR A 247 -25.61 -15.10 -4.12
N ALA A 248 -26.41 -14.52 -5.01
CA ALA A 248 -25.89 -13.65 -6.08
C ALA A 248 -25.14 -12.43 -5.51
N SER A 249 -25.66 -11.80 -4.46
CA SER A 249 -25.02 -10.65 -3.78
C SER A 249 -23.69 -11.05 -3.12
N LEU A 250 -23.67 -12.15 -2.37
CA LEU A 250 -22.46 -12.66 -1.72
C LEU A 250 -21.41 -13.10 -2.75
N LEU A 251 -21.85 -13.77 -3.82
CA LEU A 251 -20.98 -14.17 -4.93
C LEU A 251 -20.39 -12.95 -5.64
N HIS A 252 -21.19 -11.90 -5.83
CA HIS A 252 -20.71 -10.62 -6.36
C HIS A 252 -19.63 -10.02 -5.47
N SER A 253 -19.83 -10.02 -4.15
CA SER A 253 -18.83 -9.52 -3.18
C SER A 253 -17.54 -10.35 -3.21
N ALA A 254 -17.65 -11.68 -3.25
CA ALA A 254 -16.49 -12.58 -3.33
C ALA A 254 -15.72 -12.41 -4.64
N LYS A 255 -16.40 -12.36 -5.78
CA LYS A 255 -15.79 -12.12 -7.10
C LYS A 255 -15.23 -10.69 -7.23
N GLY A 256 -15.87 -9.73 -6.56
CA GLY A 256 -15.45 -8.33 -6.50
C GLY A 256 -14.04 -8.14 -5.96
N LEU A 257 -13.56 -9.03 -5.08
CA LEU A 257 -12.18 -9.04 -4.58
C LEU A 257 -11.11 -9.27 -5.66
N GLY A 258 -11.47 -9.91 -6.78
CA GLY A 258 -10.55 -10.18 -7.88
C GLY A 258 -10.14 -8.92 -8.66
N GLN A 259 -11.01 -7.93 -8.75
CA GLN A 259 -10.74 -6.67 -9.47
C GLN A 259 -9.63 -5.82 -8.80
N PRO A 260 -9.68 -5.53 -7.48
CA PRO A 260 -8.60 -4.80 -6.81
C PRO A 260 -7.31 -5.61 -6.73
N LEU A 261 -7.40 -6.94 -6.65
CA LEU A 261 -6.25 -7.85 -6.71
C LEU A 261 -5.52 -7.73 -8.05
N GLY A 262 -6.21 -7.95 -9.16
CA GLY A 262 -5.62 -7.84 -10.51
C GLY A 262 -5.12 -6.43 -10.82
N GLY A 263 -5.81 -5.39 -10.31
CA GLY A 263 -5.35 -4.01 -10.42
C GLY A 263 -4.01 -3.78 -9.70
N CYS A 264 -3.86 -4.31 -8.49
CA CYS A 264 -2.62 -4.17 -7.73
C CYS A 264 -1.49 -5.04 -8.26
N GLU A 265 -1.79 -6.20 -8.84
CA GLU A 265 -0.84 -7.02 -9.60
C GLU A 265 -0.33 -6.28 -10.83
N ARG A 266 -1.22 -5.60 -11.56
CA ARG A 266 -0.83 -4.74 -12.67
C ARG A 266 0.09 -3.63 -12.19
N ILE A 267 -0.29 -2.92 -11.13
CA ILE A 267 0.58 -1.88 -10.55
C ILE A 267 1.94 -2.50 -10.22
N GLN A 268 2.01 -3.52 -9.37
CA GLN A 268 3.30 -4.08 -8.94
C GLN A 268 4.13 -4.70 -10.08
N GLY A 269 3.47 -5.39 -11.02
CA GLY A 269 4.11 -6.14 -12.10
C GLY A 269 4.43 -5.35 -13.36
N THR A 270 3.85 -4.16 -13.55
CA THR A 270 4.09 -3.30 -14.71
C THR A 270 4.65 -1.94 -14.29
N PRO A 271 5.97 -1.83 -14.01
CA PRO A 271 6.62 -0.55 -13.74
C PRO A 271 6.63 0.35 -14.98
N LEU A 272 6.97 1.64 -14.80
CA LEU A 272 7.15 2.54 -15.94
C LEU A 272 8.24 2.01 -16.88
N PRO A 273 8.11 2.20 -18.22
CA PRO A 273 9.12 1.76 -19.17
C PRO A 273 10.52 2.24 -18.78
N TYR A 274 11.45 1.30 -18.63
CA TYR A 274 12.79 1.61 -18.12
C TYR A 274 13.54 2.66 -18.96
N ALA A 275 13.34 2.65 -20.29
CA ALA A 275 13.91 3.64 -21.20
C ALA A 275 13.56 5.08 -20.79
N PHE A 276 12.32 5.34 -20.38
CA PHE A 276 11.89 6.66 -19.93
C PHE A 276 12.65 7.11 -18.67
N VAL A 277 12.81 6.20 -17.70
CA VAL A 277 13.52 6.46 -16.44
C VAL A 277 15.00 6.75 -16.68
N VAL A 278 15.68 5.92 -17.47
CA VAL A 278 17.13 6.06 -17.69
C VAL A 278 17.44 7.31 -18.52
N HIS A 279 16.70 7.58 -19.60
CA HIS A 279 16.92 8.78 -20.42
C HIS A 279 16.67 10.07 -19.62
N LEU A 280 15.60 10.11 -18.83
CA LEU A 280 15.31 11.27 -18.00
C LEU A 280 16.40 11.52 -16.95
N ARG A 281 16.89 10.46 -16.28
CA ARG A 281 17.97 10.58 -15.29
C ARG A 281 19.28 11.02 -15.90
N SER A 282 19.64 10.48 -17.06
CA SER A 282 20.85 10.91 -17.78
C SER A 282 20.74 12.38 -18.20
N PHE A 283 19.60 12.79 -18.74
CA PHE A 283 19.38 14.18 -19.13
C PHE A 283 19.39 15.13 -17.92
N LEU A 284 18.73 14.74 -16.83
CA LEU A 284 18.75 15.46 -15.55
C LEU A 284 20.18 15.71 -15.05
N LEU A 285 21.01 14.66 -15.01
CA LEU A 285 22.38 14.77 -14.52
C LEU A 285 23.26 15.61 -15.43
N LEU A 286 23.16 15.44 -16.76
CA LEU A 286 23.92 16.24 -17.72
C LEU A 286 23.59 17.73 -17.59
N VAL A 287 22.31 18.07 -17.49
CA VAL A 287 21.87 19.46 -17.32
C VAL A 287 22.35 20.00 -15.98
N LEU A 288 22.13 19.29 -14.86
CA LEU A 288 22.54 19.79 -13.54
C LEU A 288 24.06 19.98 -13.40
N CYS A 289 24.87 19.08 -13.95
CA CYS A 289 26.33 19.25 -13.96
C CYS A 289 26.80 20.33 -14.94
N GLY A 290 26.02 20.65 -15.98
CA GLY A 290 26.35 21.73 -16.91
C GLY A 290 25.96 23.13 -16.41
N ILE A 291 25.03 23.26 -15.43
CA ILE A 291 24.70 24.55 -14.82
C ILE A 291 25.94 25.30 -14.32
N PRO A 292 26.78 24.73 -13.43
CA PRO A 292 27.96 25.45 -12.96
C PRO A 292 28.93 25.75 -14.09
N VAL A 293 28.97 24.93 -15.16
CA VAL A 293 29.85 25.15 -16.30
C VAL A 293 29.45 26.40 -17.09
N VAL A 294 28.16 26.53 -17.40
CA VAL A 294 27.63 27.62 -18.24
C VAL A 294 27.50 28.93 -17.46
N TYR A 295 26.99 28.88 -16.22
CA TYR A 295 26.65 30.07 -15.45
C TYR A 295 27.77 30.57 -14.52
N ALA A 296 28.95 29.94 -14.49
CA ALA A 296 30.03 30.35 -13.58
C ALA A 296 30.57 31.76 -13.83
N CYS A 297 30.65 32.20 -15.09
CA CYS A 297 31.13 33.54 -15.41
C CYS A 297 30.12 34.62 -14.98
N ASP A 298 28.82 34.36 -15.17
CA ASP A 298 27.77 35.36 -14.96
C ASP A 298 27.34 35.40 -13.48
N TRP A 299 27.20 34.26 -12.80
CA TRP A 299 26.81 34.19 -11.38
C TRP A 299 28.00 34.28 -10.41
N ARG A 300 29.23 34.07 -10.89
CA ARG A 300 30.45 34.11 -10.08
C ARG A 300 30.37 33.22 -8.83
N TRP A 301 30.69 33.75 -7.65
CA TRP A 301 30.58 32.99 -6.39
C TRP A 301 29.15 32.56 -6.06
N ALA A 302 28.13 33.22 -6.61
CA ALA A 302 26.73 32.81 -6.44
C ALA A 302 26.41 31.51 -7.20
N THR A 303 27.26 31.06 -8.13
CA THR A 303 27.08 29.79 -8.83
C THR A 303 26.98 28.61 -7.88
N ILE A 304 27.73 28.62 -6.77
CA ILE A 304 27.71 27.55 -5.78
C ILE A 304 26.32 27.39 -5.14
N PRO A 305 25.80 28.39 -4.39
CA PRO A 305 24.50 28.25 -3.75
C PRO A 305 23.35 28.11 -4.76
N LEU A 306 23.40 28.78 -5.92
CA LEU A 306 22.32 28.70 -6.91
C LEU A 306 22.24 27.34 -7.61
N SER A 307 23.38 26.77 -8.03
CA SER A 307 23.39 25.45 -8.70
C SER A 307 22.94 24.36 -7.74
N LEU A 308 23.38 24.42 -6.47
CA LEU A 308 22.95 23.47 -5.44
C LEU A 308 21.45 23.59 -5.14
N LEU A 309 20.90 24.80 -5.12
CA LEU A 309 19.47 25.03 -4.92
C LEU A 309 18.65 24.43 -6.06
N VAL A 310 19.05 24.67 -7.32
CA VAL A 310 18.38 24.11 -8.50
C VAL A 310 18.47 22.57 -8.49
N ALA A 311 19.65 22.03 -8.17
CA ALA A 311 19.85 20.58 -8.05
C ALA A 311 18.95 19.97 -6.98
N PHE A 312 18.86 20.60 -5.80
CA PHE A 312 17.96 20.16 -4.73
C PHE A 312 16.50 20.13 -5.17
N GLY A 313 16.04 21.16 -5.88
CA GLY A 313 14.67 21.24 -6.40
C GLY A 313 14.36 20.15 -7.42
N LEU A 314 15.17 20.03 -8.48
CA LEU A 314 14.90 19.08 -9.57
C LEU A 314 15.13 17.62 -9.17
N LEU A 315 16.18 17.33 -8.38
CA LEU A 315 16.39 15.99 -7.83
C LEU A 315 15.33 15.64 -6.78
N GLY A 316 14.79 16.63 -6.05
CA GLY A 316 13.67 16.43 -5.14
C GLY A 316 12.40 15.96 -5.85
N ILE A 317 12.09 16.52 -7.03
CA ILE A 317 10.95 16.06 -7.86
C ILE A 317 11.17 14.63 -8.35
N GLU A 318 12.39 14.30 -8.78
CA GLU A 318 12.75 12.92 -9.15
C GLU A 318 12.62 11.96 -7.96
N ALA A 319 13.08 12.36 -6.77
CA ALA A 319 12.97 11.56 -5.55
C ALA A 319 11.50 11.29 -5.19
N ALA A 320 10.65 12.34 -5.21
CA ALA A 320 9.22 12.22 -4.97
C ALA A 320 8.55 11.28 -6.00
N SER A 321 8.97 11.36 -7.26
CA SER A 321 8.46 10.48 -8.31
C SER A 321 8.76 9.00 -8.03
N VAL A 322 9.97 8.70 -7.55
CA VAL A 322 10.39 7.33 -7.20
C VAL A 322 9.59 6.78 -6.02
N GLU A 323 9.36 7.61 -4.99
CA GLU A 323 8.55 7.24 -3.83
C GLU A 323 7.09 6.97 -4.22
N CYS A 324 6.48 7.82 -5.06
CA CYS A 324 5.12 7.59 -5.54
C CYS A 324 4.99 6.36 -6.47
N GLU A 325 6.05 6.01 -7.22
CA GLU A 325 6.02 4.90 -8.17
C GLU A 325 5.86 3.52 -7.51
N ARG A 326 6.27 3.40 -6.24
CA ARG A 326 6.22 2.15 -5.46
C ARG A 326 5.27 2.30 -4.27
N PRO A 327 3.95 2.17 -4.47
CA PRO A 327 2.98 2.37 -3.40
C PRO A 327 2.96 1.26 -2.34
N PHE A 328 3.54 0.11 -2.64
CA PHE A 328 3.56 -1.06 -1.77
C PHE A 328 5.00 -1.45 -1.48
N SER A 329 5.37 -1.43 -0.20
CA SER A 329 6.69 -1.82 0.27
C SER A 329 6.58 -2.75 1.48
N PRO A 330 7.36 -3.84 1.52
CA PRO A 330 7.45 -4.71 2.69
C PRO A 330 8.30 -4.12 3.82
N THR A 331 9.00 -3.02 3.54
CA THR A 331 9.67 -2.15 4.52
C THR A 331 9.09 -0.75 4.35
N PRO A 332 7.86 -0.52 4.85
CA PRO A 332 7.13 0.70 4.55
C PRO A 332 7.86 1.93 5.09
N THR A 333 7.91 2.95 4.26
CA THR A 333 8.26 4.33 4.59
C THR A 333 6.99 5.10 4.99
N LYS A 334 7.12 6.37 5.35
CA LYS A 334 5.95 7.26 5.56
C LYS A 334 5.10 7.46 4.29
N ASN A 335 5.64 7.17 3.11
CA ASN A 335 5.00 7.44 1.83
C ASN A 335 4.24 6.23 1.26
N ASP A 336 4.51 5.03 1.76
CA ASP A 336 3.86 3.79 1.32
C ASP A 336 2.44 3.66 1.89
N HIS A 337 1.58 2.86 1.24
CA HIS A 337 0.27 2.53 1.78
C HIS A 337 0.40 1.55 2.96
N ASP A 338 -0.26 1.87 4.07
CA ASP A 338 -0.30 1.03 5.29
C ASP A 338 -1.35 -0.08 5.14
N VAL A 339 -1.00 -1.13 4.39
CA VAL A 339 -1.89 -2.26 4.08
C VAL A 339 -2.11 -3.13 5.33
N GLU A 340 -1.15 -3.16 6.24
CA GLU A 340 -1.25 -3.83 7.53
C GLU A 340 -2.39 -3.24 8.38
N LYS A 341 -2.52 -1.91 8.39
CA LYS A 341 -3.62 -1.23 9.09
C LYS A 341 -4.98 -1.65 8.54
N PHE A 342 -5.11 -1.90 7.23
CA PHE A 342 -6.34 -2.42 6.65
C PHE A 342 -6.70 -3.80 7.22
N CYS A 343 -5.71 -4.69 7.39
CA CYS A 343 -5.90 -6.00 8.00
C CYS A 343 -6.42 -5.88 9.44
N GLY A 344 -5.81 -4.99 10.24
CA GLY A 344 -6.23 -4.75 11.62
C GLY A 344 -7.64 -4.16 11.73
N VAL A 345 -7.98 -3.20 10.87
CA VAL A 345 -9.30 -2.56 10.85
C VAL A 345 -10.39 -3.56 10.48
N LEU A 346 -10.21 -4.34 9.40
CA LEU A 346 -11.19 -5.35 8.99
C LEU A 346 -11.38 -6.43 10.05
N SER A 347 -10.30 -6.90 10.65
CA SER A 347 -10.37 -7.89 11.73
C SER A 347 -11.21 -7.40 12.91
N ARG A 348 -11.03 -6.14 13.33
CA ARG A 348 -11.82 -5.52 14.39
C ARG A 348 -13.28 -5.38 13.98
N GLU A 349 -13.55 -4.80 12.81
CA GLU A 349 -14.91 -4.55 12.32
C GLU A 349 -15.74 -5.85 12.21
N VAL A 350 -15.15 -6.92 11.66
CA VAL A 350 -15.83 -8.23 11.57
C VAL A 350 -16.09 -8.83 12.95
N THR A 351 -15.15 -8.67 13.89
CA THR A 351 -15.36 -9.11 15.29
C THR A 351 -16.55 -8.39 15.91
N GLU A 352 -16.62 -7.07 15.78
CA GLU A 352 -17.72 -6.24 16.29
C GLU A 352 -19.07 -6.56 15.61
N MET A 353 -19.07 -6.93 14.33
CA MET A 353 -20.29 -7.38 13.63
C MET A 353 -20.82 -8.69 14.23
N LEU A 354 -19.95 -9.66 14.47
CA LEU A 354 -20.33 -10.95 15.05
C LEU A 354 -20.79 -10.82 16.50
N GLU A 355 -20.14 -9.96 17.30
CA GLU A 355 -20.55 -9.69 18.68
C GLU A 355 -21.93 -9.03 18.75
N ARG A 356 -22.22 -8.05 17.88
CA ARG A 356 -23.55 -7.42 17.80
C ARG A 356 -24.65 -8.39 17.38
N ALA A 357 -24.37 -9.25 16.41
CA ALA A 357 -25.32 -10.27 15.98
C ALA A 357 -25.66 -11.25 17.11
N ALA A 358 -24.66 -11.71 17.86
CA ALA A 358 -24.86 -12.60 19.01
C ALA A 358 -25.66 -11.94 20.15
N ALA A 359 -25.42 -10.66 20.43
CA ALA A 359 -26.18 -9.91 21.42
C ALA A 359 -27.65 -9.74 21.01
N SER A 360 -27.91 -9.48 19.72
CA SER A 360 -29.26 -9.38 19.17
C SER A 360 -30.05 -10.68 19.35
N THR A 361 -29.44 -11.82 19.03
CA THR A 361 -30.09 -13.15 19.22
C THR A 361 -30.38 -13.44 20.69
N ALA A 362 -29.48 -13.10 21.61
CA ALA A 362 -29.70 -13.30 23.05
C ALA A 362 -30.83 -12.42 23.60
N SER A 363 -31.03 -11.21 23.05
CA SER A 363 -32.12 -10.33 23.46
C SER A 363 -33.49 -10.72 22.91
N ALA A 364 -33.52 -11.51 21.82
CA ALA A 364 -34.75 -11.97 21.19
C ALA A 364 -35.32 -13.27 21.82
N GLU A 365 -34.56 -13.96 22.66
CA GLU A 365 -35.08 -15.06 23.48
C GLU A 365 -36.04 -14.48 24.54
N PRO A 366 -37.32 -14.92 24.59
CA PRO A 366 -38.26 -14.38 25.54
C PRO A 366 -37.79 -14.69 26.96
N GLN A 367 -37.64 -13.64 27.78
CA GLN A 367 -37.58 -13.80 29.23
C GLN A 367 -38.81 -14.62 29.63
N GLY A 368 -38.57 -15.88 30.04
CA GLY A 368 -39.61 -16.86 30.27
C GLY A 368 -40.72 -16.28 31.14
N SER A 369 -41.98 -16.52 30.75
CA SER A 369 -43.12 -16.17 31.58
C SER A 369 -42.90 -16.74 32.98
N PRO A 370 -43.15 -15.98 34.06
CA PRO A 370 -43.25 -16.58 35.38
C PRO A 370 -44.32 -17.67 35.27
N ARG A 371 -43.91 -18.92 35.50
CA ARG A 371 -44.86 -20.00 35.76
C ARG A 371 -45.41 -19.72 37.15
N ASP A 372 -46.62 -19.20 37.23
CA ASP A 372 -47.51 -19.31 38.40
C ASP A 372 -48.89 -19.76 37.93
#